data_AF-A0A1D8RX69-F1
#
_entry.id   AF-A0A1D8RX69-F1
#
_cell.length_a   1.000
_cell.length_b   1.000
_cell.length_c   1.000
_cell.angle_alpha   90.00
_cell.angle_beta   90.00
_cell.angle_gamma   90.00
#
_symmetry.space_group_name_H-M   'P 1'
#
loop_
_entity.id
_entity.type
_entity.pdbx_description
1 polymer ?
#
loop_
_entity_poly.entity_id
_entity_poly.type
_entity_poly.pdbx_seq_one_letter_code
_entity_poly.pdbx_strand_id
1 'polypeptide(L)' 'MPAKNEISLDGHALLPVEYNAPAQHFIVRNSQGKEFGDQGYCYIPYDFFIGKYNTNQINKAKEAQDNTFSFWCLTHD' A
#
# COMPACT_ATOMS: atom_id res chain seq x y z
N MET A 1 -0.38 8.67 5.43
CA MET A 1 -1.70 8.37 4.82
C MET A 1 -1.97 9.37 3.73
N PRO A 2 -2.58 8.97 2.59
CA PRO A 2 -2.96 9.89 1.52
C PRO A 2 -3.85 11.04 2.03
N ALA A 3 -3.81 12.18 1.36
CA ALA A 3 -4.70 13.29 1.74
C ALA A 3 -6.17 12.93 1.48
N LYS A 4 -7.11 13.53 2.23
CA LYS A 4 -8.55 13.24 2.09
C LYS A 4 -9.12 13.50 0.69
N ASN A 5 -8.46 14.35 -0.08
CA ASN A 5 -8.83 14.70 -1.46
C ASN A 5 -7.90 14.05 -2.50
N GLU A 6 -6.95 13.23 -2.07
CA GLU A 6 -6.06 12.49 -2.96
C GLU A 6 -6.82 11.30 -3.55
N ILE A 7 -6.56 11.03 -4.84
CA ILE A 7 -7.28 10.03 -5.62
C ILE A 7 -6.30 8.95 -6.02
N SER A 8 -6.69 7.69 -5.83
CA SER A 8 -5.86 6.57 -6.27
C SER A 8 -5.77 6.57 -7.80
N LEU A 9 -4.54 6.43 -8.31
CA LEU A 9 -4.23 6.51 -9.74
C LEU A 9 -4.20 5.14 -10.41
N ASP A 10 -3.51 4.17 -9.81
CA ASP A 10 -3.34 2.83 -10.35
C ASP A 10 -3.02 1.81 -9.24
N GLY A 11 -3.09 0.52 -9.57
CA GLY A 11 -2.66 -0.57 -8.69
C GLY A 11 -1.16 -0.86 -8.84
N HIS A 12 -0.48 -1.12 -7.73
CA HIS A 12 0.92 -1.58 -7.72
C HIS A 12 1.09 -2.76 -6.76
N ALA A 13 1.78 -3.80 -7.21
CA ALA A 13 2.08 -4.96 -6.40
C ALA A 13 3.48 -4.85 -5.79
N LEU A 14 3.55 -5.09 -4.48
CA LEU A 14 4.77 -4.98 -3.69
C LEU A 14 4.94 -6.22 -2.80
N LEU A 15 6.17 -6.47 -2.33
CA LEU A 15 6.47 -7.60 -1.46
C LEU A 15 6.82 -7.11 -0.04
N PRO A 16 5.94 -7.31 0.96
CA PRO A 16 6.30 -7.17 2.36
C PRO A 16 7.38 -8.20 2.70
N VAL A 17 8.48 -7.76 3.30
CA VAL A 17 9.60 -8.64 3.68
C VAL A 17 9.80 -8.72 5.19
N GLU A 18 9.36 -7.70 5.93
CA GLU A 18 9.48 -7.64 7.39
C GLU A 18 8.45 -6.65 7.98
N TYR A 19 8.35 -6.57 9.30
CA TYR A 19 7.49 -5.62 10.01
C TYR A 19 8.19 -5.03 11.24
N ASN A 20 7.84 -3.80 11.59
CA ASN A 20 8.30 -3.14 12.81
C ASN A 20 7.08 -2.78 13.66
N ALA A 21 6.82 -3.58 14.70
CA ALA A 21 5.67 -3.38 15.57
C ALA A 21 5.75 -2.06 16.37
N PRO A 22 6.87 -1.68 17.02
CA PRO A 22 6.97 -0.37 17.68
C PRO A 22 6.68 0.82 16.75
N ALA A 23 7.11 0.75 15.48
CA ALA A 23 6.90 1.80 14.49
C ALA A 23 5.61 1.64 13.66
N GLN A 24 4.83 0.58 13.89
CA GLN A 24 3.53 0.29 13.26
C GLN A 24 3.55 0.31 11.72
N HIS A 25 4.55 -0.31 11.10
CA HIS A 25 4.65 -0.43 9.64
C HIS A 25 5.21 -1.77 9.16
N PHE A 26 4.95 -2.09 7.89
CA PHE A 26 5.67 -3.12 7.14
C PHE A 26 6.86 -2.50 6.41
N ILE A 27 7.95 -3.27 6.32
CA ILE A 27 9.08 -2.98 5.44
C ILE A 27 8.82 -3.72 4.13
N VAL A 28 8.79 -2.97 3.04
CA VAL A 28 8.29 -3.45 1.76
C VAL A 28 9.32 -3.23 0.67
N ARG A 29 9.69 -4.29 -0.05
CA ARG A 29 10.60 -4.21 -1.19
C ARG A 29 9.82 -3.76 -2.43
N ASN A 30 10.32 -2.73 -3.10
CA ASN A 30 9.78 -2.24 -4.37
C ASN A 30 10.60 -2.73 -5.57
N SER A 31 10.06 -2.55 -6.78
CA SER A 31 10.65 -2.89 -8.07
C SER A 31 11.14 -1.67 -8.87
N GLN A 32 11.14 -0.47 -8.28
CA GLN A 32 11.55 0.80 -8.93
C GLN A 32 13.06 1.10 -8.84
N GLY A 33 13.89 0.12 -8.45
CA GLY A 33 15.35 0.29 -8.33
C GLY A 33 15.80 0.83 -6.96
N LYS A 34 17.12 0.89 -6.74
CA LYS A 34 17.71 1.23 -5.44
C LYS A 34 17.64 2.72 -5.09
N GLU A 35 17.51 3.58 -6.09
CA GLU A 35 17.39 5.03 -5.90
C GLU A 35 16.03 5.44 -5.32
N PHE A 36 15.06 4.52 -5.31
CA PHE A 36 13.74 4.75 -4.72
C PHE A 36 13.76 4.51 -3.21
N GLY A 37 13.22 5.47 -2.45
CA GLY A 37 13.01 5.32 -1.01
C GLY A 37 14.31 5.07 -0.25
N ASP A 38 14.30 4.09 0.64
CA ASP A 38 15.51 3.62 1.32
C ASP A 38 16.06 2.39 0.59
N GLN A 39 17.03 2.58 -0.31
CA GLN A 39 17.70 1.49 -1.03
C GLN A 39 16.74 0.54 -1.79
N GLY A 40 15.62 1.07 -2.31
CA GLY A 40 14.57 0.30 -2.99
C GLY A 40 13.44 -0.18 -2.09
N TYR A 41 13.43 0.19 -0.81
CA TYR A 41 12.39 -0.14 0.16
C TYR A 41 11.49 1.05 0.45
N CYS A 42 10.25 0.75 0.83
CA CYS A 42 9.34 1.69 1.46
C CYS A 42 8.72 1.10 2.73
N TYR A 43 8.13 1.98 3.53
CA TYR A 43 7.49 1.62 4.80
C TYR A 43 6.00 1.91 4.68
N ILE A 44 5.17 0.88 4.80
CA ILE A 44 3.72 1.01 4.68
C ILE A 44 3.09 0.88 6.08
N PRO A 45 2.46 1.95 6.61
CA PRO A 45 1.80 1.91 7.92
C PRO A 45 0.68 0.86 7.97
N TYR A 46 0.46 0.25 9.13
CA TYR A 46 -0.65 -0.72 9.31
C TYR A 46 -2.01 -0.11 8.99
N ASP A 47 -2.21 1.16 9.34
CA ASP A 47 -3.44 1.91 9.06
C ASP A 47 -3.74 2.03 7.56
N PHE A 48 -2.73 1.90 6.70
CA PHE A 48 -2.96 1.84 5.26
C PHE A 48 -3.75 0.59 4.88
N PHE A 49 -3.58 -0.54 5.57
CA PHE A 49 -4.23 -1.79 5.22
C PHE A 49 -5.72 -1.85 5.61
N ILE A 50 -6.12 -1.08 6.61
CA ILE A 50 -7.49 -1.00 7.12
C ILE A 50 -8.23 0.28 6.70
N GLY A 51 -7.57 1.11 5.89
CA GLY A 51 -8.07 2.40 5.44
C GLY A 51 -8.96 2.33 4.19
N LYS A 52 -9.37 3.51 3.73
CA LYS A 52 -10.12 3.73 2.48
C LYS A 52 -9.39 4.69 1.56
N TYR A 53 -9.63 4.58 0.27
CA TYR A 53 -9.09 5.49 -0.75
C TYR A 53 -10.21 6.07 -1.62
N ASN A 54 -10.00 7.29 -2.13
CA ASN A 54 -10.94 7.88 -3.08
C ASN A 54 -10.70 7.33 -4.49
N THR A 55 -11.78 7.14 -5.24
CA THR A 55 -11.73 6.71 -6.64
C THR A 55 -12.10 7.86 -7.58
N ASN A 56 -11.47 7.89 -8.77
CA ASN A 56 -11.86 8.77 -9.87
C ASN A 56 -13.09 8.19 -10.60
N GLN A 57 -14.25 8.15 -9.94
CA GLN A 57 -15.48 7.72 -10.62
C GLN A 57 -16.27 8.92 -11.10
N ILE A 58 -16.21 9.14 -12.42
CA ILE A 58 -16.87 10.26 -13.12
C ILE A 58 -18.41 10.12 -13.10
N ASN A 59 -18.95 8.90 -12.87
CA ASN A 59 -20.39 8.60 -12.98
C ASN A 59 -21.01 7.83 -11.79
N LYS A 60 -20.33 7.74 -10.64
CA LYS A 60 -20.90 7.21 -9.38
C LYS A 60 -20.70 8.23 -8.26
N ALA A 61 -21.54 8.17 -7.23
CA ALA A 61 -21.34 8.97 -6.03
C ALA A 61 -19.89 8.80 -5.54
N LYS A 62 -19.23 9.89 -5.14
CA LYS A 62 -17.87 9.87 -4.59
C LYS A 62 -17.86 9.09 -3.28
N GLU A 63 -17.72 7.77 -3.38
CA GLU A 63 -17.60 6.89 -2.22
C GLU A 63 -16.16 6.38 -2.14
N ALA A 64 -15.61 6.47 -0.93
CA ALA A 64 -14.29 5.92 -0.63
C ALA A 64 -14.39 4.40 -0.58
N GLN A 65 -13.46 3.72 -1.24
CA GLN A 65 -13.39 2.26 -1.31
C GLN A 65 -12.41 1.74 -0.25
N ASP A 66 -12.72 0.61 0.39
CA ASP A 66 -11.76 -0.06 1.28
C ASP A 66 -10.50 -0.45 0.52
N ASN A 67 -9.34 -0.27 1.15
CA ASN A 67 -8.10 -0.78 0.57
C ASN A 67 -8.17 -2.32 0.56
N THR A 68 -8.15 -2.93 -0.62
CA THR A 68 -8.17 -4.38 -0.76
C THR A 68 -6.75 -4.91 -0.95
N PHE A 69 -6.33 -5.81 -0.07
CA PHE A 69 -5.06 -6.54 -0.20
C PHE A 69 -5.34 -8.04 -0.26
N SER A 70 -4.68 -8.71 -1.20
CA SER A 70 -4.65 -10.16 -1.27
C SER A 70 -3.29 -10.62 -0.77
N PHE A 71 -3.25 -11.25 0.40
CA PHE A 71 -2.03 -11.88 0.91
C PHE A 71 -1.91 -13.28 0.33
N TRP A 72 -0.83 -13.52 -0.41
CA TRP A 72 -0.47 -14.85 -0.89
C TRP A 72 0.79 -15.29 -0.16
N CYS A 73 0.66 -16.29 0.72
CA CYS A 73 1.82 -16.88 1.37
C CYS A 73 2.41 -17.93 0.42
N LEU A 74 3.58 -17.64 -0.13
CA LEU A 74 4.36 -18.63 -0.87
C LEU A 74 5.08 -19.51 0.15
N THR A 75 4.42 -20.56 0.61
CA THR A 75 5.09 -21.63 1.35
C THR A 75 5.85 -22.47 0.33
N HIS A 76 7.14 -22.68 0.59
CA HIS A 76 7.93 -23.68 -0.12
C HIS A 76 7.78 -24.97 0.69
N ASP A 77 7.40 -26.07 0.03
CA ASP A 77 7.49 -27.42 0.63
C ASP A 77 8.94 -27.78 0.97
#